data_AF-A0A8C3KPF3-F1
#
_entry.id   AF-A0A8C3KPF3-F1
#
_cell.length_a   1.000
_cell.length_b   1.000
_cell.length_c   1.000
_cell.angle_alpha   90.00
_cell.angle_beta   90.00
_cell.angle_gamma   90.00
#
_symmetry.space_group_name_H-M   'P 1'
#
loop_
_entity.id
_entity.type
_entity.pdbx_description
1 polymer ?
#
loop_
_entity_poly.entity_id
_entity_poly.type
_entity_poly.pdbx_seq_one_letter_code
_entity_poly.pdbx_strand_id
1 'polypeptide(L)'
;MRSRTVLCIRKIGPSEEETLDNANCLTHQPIEKEPCNNQSCPPQWVALDWSECTPKCGPGFKHRIVLCKSSDLLKTFPVTQCQEESKPPVRIRCSLGRCPPPRWVTGDWGQCSAQCGLGQQMRTVQCFSYTGQASSECPETLRPPSMQQCEGKCDNTPVSNTEAISCHNSAAQTGLPLRCQLCCFHCCNHPYKAFATIHEWV
;
A
#
# COMPACT_ATOMS: atom_id res chain seq x y z
N MET A 1 -3.56 -29.99 32.84
CA MET A 1 -4.98 -29.76 33.13
C MET A 1 -5.74 -30.47 32.05
N ARG A 2 -6.63 -31.40 32.41
CA ARG A 2 -7.40 -32.14 31.41
C ARG A 2 -8.81 -31.55 31.38
N SER A 3 -9.20 -31.00 30.25
CA SER A 3 -10.58 -30.55 30.02
C SER A 3 -11.36 -31.66 29.32
N ARG A 4 -12.56 -31.97 29.82
CA ARG A 4 -13.50 -32.86 29.15
C ARG A 4 -14.80 -32.12 28.88
N THR A 5 -15.41 -32.39 27.73
CA THR A 5 -16.76 -31.90 27.44
C THR A 5 -17.75 -32.74 28.22
N VAL A 6 -18.52 -32.09 29.10
CA VAL A 6 -19.58 -32.73 29.87
C VAL A 6 -20.90 -32.44 29.17
N LEU A 7 -21.54 -33.47 28.64
CA LEU A 7 -22.84 -33.37 27.98
C LEU A 7 -23.90 -33.99 28.88
N CYS A 8 -25.01 -33.29 29.08
CA CYS A 8 -26.17 -33.86 29.74
C CYS A 8 -26.91 -34.75 28.74
N ILE A 9 -27.03 -36.05 29.01
CA ILE A 9 -27.72 -37.00 28.13
C ILE A 9 -28.88 -37.67 28.85
N ARG A 10 -30.02 -37.79 28.18
CA ARG A 10 -31.19 -38.54 28.63
C ARG A 10 -31.42 -39.74 27.71
N LYS A 11 -31.52 -40.94 28.29
CA LYS A 11 -31.89 -42.15 27.52
C LYS A 11 -33.40 -42.19 27.32
N ILE A 12 -33.83 -42.20 26.06
CA ILE A 12 -35.25 -42.26 25.66
C ILE A 12 -35.65 -43.72 25.35
N GLY A 13 -34.68 -44.55 24.95
CA GLY A 13 -34.87 -45.96 24.65
C GLY A 13 -33.61 -46.81 24.83
N PRO A 14 -33.63 -48.08 24.41
CA PRO A 14 -32.50 -49.00 24.57
C PRO A 14 -31.27 -48.60 23.74
N SER A 15 -31.44 -47.80 22.68
CA SER A 15 -30.37 -47.29 21.82
C SER A 15 -30.51 -45.81 21.45
N GLU A 16 -31.47 -45.10 22.05
CA GLU A 16 -31.79 -43.72 21.70
C GLU A 16 -31.49 -42.81 22.89
N GLU A 17 -30.57 -41.87 22.68
CA GLU A 17 -30.06 -40.93 23.67
C GLU A 17 -30.18 -39.50 23.11
N GLU A 18 -30.62 -38.57 23.94
CA GLU A 18 -30.80 -37.17 23.59
C GLU A 18 -29.91 -36.29 24.46
N THR A 19 -29.17 -35.37 23.85
CA THR A 19 -28.38 -34.35 24.55
C THR A 19 -29.29 -33.18 24.96
N LEU A 20 -29.35 -32.88 26.25
CA LEU A 20 -30.16 -31.82 26.84
C LEU A 20 -29.31 -30.59 27.19
N ASP A 21 -29.97 -29.44 27.31
CA ASP A 21 -29.36 -28.21 27.82
C ASP A 21 -29.01 -28.32 29.32
N ASN A 22 -27.94 -27.63 29.74
CA ASN A 22 -27.34 -27.79 31.06
C ASN A 22 -28.31 -27.45 32.22
N ALA A 23 -29.28 -26.58 31.98
CA ALA A 23 -30.30 -26.20 32.97
C ALA A 23 -31.26 -27.36 33.35
N ASN A 24 -31.36 -28.39 32.50
CA ASN A 24 -32.27 -29.52 32.71
C ASN A 24 -31.56 -30.74 33.33
N CYS A 25 -30.29 -30.62 33.72
CA CYS A 25 -29.53 -31.69 34.35
C CYS A 25 -29.74 -31.69 35.88
N LEU A 26 -30.28 -32.78 36.44
CA LEU A 26 -30.47 -32.95 37.88
C LEU A 26 -29.11 -33.18 38.59
N THR A 27 -28.45 -32.06 38.92
CA THR A 27 -27.38 -31.85 39.91
C THR A 27 -26.47 -33.04 40.25
N HIS A 28 -25.40 -33.19 39.47
CA HIS A 28 -24.00 -33.25 39.93
C HIS A 28 -23.14 -33.20 38.67
N GLN A 29 -22.94 -31.99 38.13
CA GLN A 29 -22.16 -31.82 36.91
C GLN A 29 -20.71 -32.23 37.21
N PRO A 30 -20.14 -33.22 36.51
CA PRO A 30 -18.73 -33.58 36.67
C PRO A 30 -17.85 -32.36 36.47
N ILE A 31 -16.81 -32.22 37.29
CA ILE A 31 -15.84 -31.14 37.14
C ILE A 31 -15.28 -31.23 35.71
N GLU A 32 -15.50 -30.18 34.92
CA GLU A 32 -15.10 -30.08 33.51
C GLU A 32 -13.57 -30.00 33.36
N LYS A 33 -12.91 -29.56 34.43
CA LYS A 33 -11.49 -29.23 34.51
C LYS A 33 -10.85 -29.97 35.66
N GLU A 34 -10.23 -31.10 35.35
CA GLU A 34 -9.49 -31.86 36.35
C GLU A 34 -8.07 -31.28 36.45
N PRO A 35 -7.57 -31.02 37.68
CA PRO A 35 -6.18 -30.68 37.84
C PRO A 35 -5.33 -31.81 37.25
N CYS A 36 -4.19 -31.45 36.68
CA CYS A 36 -3.10 -32.42 36.55
C CYS A 36 -2.80 -33.05 37.92
N ASN A 37 -2.10 -34.19 37.93
CA ASN A 37 -1.79 -34.99 39.13
C ASN A 37 -1.07 -34.16 40.24
N ASN A 38 -0.40 -34.79 41.21
CA ASN A 38 0.28 -34.07 42.32
C ASN A 38 1.42 -33.07 41.92
N GLN A 39 1.55 -32.69 40.65
CA GLN A 39 2.47 -31.67 40.11
C GLN A 39 1.69 -30.58 39.36
N SER A 40 2.15 -29.33 39.46
CA SER A 40 1.60 -28.20 38.70
C SER A 40 1.59 -28.50 37.20
N CYS A 41 0.52 -28.10 36.51
CA CYS A 41 0.32 -28.48 35.12
C CYS A 41 1.39 -27.83 34.25
N PRO A 42 1.89 -28.52 33.22
CA PRO A 42 2.80 -27.90 32.28
C PRO A 42 2.12 -26.69 31.62
N PRO A 43 2.89 -25.63 31.33
CA PRO A 43 2.37 -24.47 30.65
C PRO A 43 1.99 -24.82 29.21
N GLN A 44 1.08 -24.03 28.63
CA GLN A 44 0.49 -24.29 27.33
C GLN A 44 0.59 -23.05 26.44
N TRP A 45 0.65 -23.28 25.13
CA TRP A 45 0.55 -22.21 24.15
C TRP A 45 -0.88 -21.67 24.08
N VAL A 46 -0.98 -20.36 24.19
CA VAL A 46 -2.23 -19.62 24.02
C VAL A 46 -2.05 -18.69 22.84
N ALA A 47 -2.80 -18.96 21.78
CA ALA A 47 -2.84 -18.12 20.60
C ALA A 47 -3.91 -17.04 20.77
N LEU A 48 -3.51 -15.78 20.63
CA LEU A 48 -4.43 -14.65 20.60
C LEU A 48 -5.12 -14.55 19.24
N ASP A 49 -6.04 -13.59 19.14
CA ASP A 49 -6.73 -13.29 17.90
C ASP A 49 -5.77 -12.90 16.78
N TRP A 50 -6.19 -13.23 15.57
CA TRP A 50 -5.49 -12.79 14.37
C TRP A 50 -5.66 -11.30 14.16
N SER A 51 -4.57 -10.64 13.75
CA SER A 51 -4.62 -9.34 13.13
C SER A 51 -5.48 -9.38 11.87
N GLU A 52 -5.84 -8.20 11.40
CA GLU A 52 -6.40 -8.08 10.06
C GLU A 52 -5.36 -8.49 9.01
N CYS A 53 -5.85 -8.93 7.84
CA CYS A 53 -5.00 -9.25 6.71
C CYS A 53 -4.37 -7.97 6.14
N THR A 54 -3.07 -8.02 5.88
CA THR A 54 -2.33 -6.95 5.22
C THR A 54 -1.62 -7.49 3.97
N PRO A 55 -1.80 -6.85 2.80
CA PRO A 55 -2.62 -5.67 2.53
C PRO A 55 -4.14 -5.93 2.60
N LYS A 56 -4.95 -4.86 2.57
CA LYS A 56 -6.44 -4.91 2.65
C LYS A 56 -7.13 -5.42 1.38
N CYS A 57 -6.37 -5.89 0.42
CA CYS A 57 -6.81 -6.50 -0.83
C CYS A 57 -5.72 -7.45 -1.32
N GLY A 58 -6.06 -8.39 -2.20
CA GLY A 58 -5.09 -9.30 -2.79
C GLY A 58 -4.45 -10.27 -1.79
N PRO A 59 -3.33 -10.90 -2.17
CA PRO A 59 -2.60 -11.83 -1.31
C PRO A 59 -1.83 -11.09 -0.22
N GLY A 60 -1.89 -11.61 0.99
CA GLY A 60 -1.28 -11.01 2.16
C GLY A 60 -1.05 -12.00 3.29
N PHE A 61 -0.79 -11.43 4.47
CA PHE A 61 -0.61 -12.19 5.71
C PHE A 61 -1.36 -11.54 6.85
N LYS A 62 -1.79 -12.39 7.79
CA LYS A 62 -2.23 -11.97 9.12
C LYS A 62 -1.33 -12.61 10.17
N HIS A 63 -1.15 -11.90 11.26
CA HIS A 63 -0.25 -12.25 12.35
C HIS A 63 -1.05 -12.39 13.64
N ARG A 64 -0.56 -13.19 14.58
CA ARG A 64 -1.13 -13.24 15.94
C ARG A 64 -0.03 -13.40 16.95
N ILE A 65 -0.31 -13.02 18.18
CA ILE A 65 0.60 -13.26 19.29
C ILE A 65 0.35 -14.66 19.85
N VAL A 66 1.41 -15.36 20.20
CA VAL A 66 1.35 -16.67 20.85
C VAL A 66 2.15 -16.58 22.14
N LEU A 67 1.49 -16.85 23.27
CA LEU A 67 2.08 -16.73 24.61
C LEU A 67 2.17 -18.11 25.27
N CYS A 68 3.26 -18.36 25.98
CA CYS A 68 3.36 -19.51 26.88
C CYS A 68 2.71 -19.12 28.21
N LYS A 69 1.63 -19.79 28.62
CA LYS A 69 0.91 -19.47 29.85
C LYS A 69 0.80 -20.67 30.77
N SER A 70 0.70 -20.42 32.07
CA SER A 70 0.29 -21.43 33.05
C SER A 70 -1.08 -22.01 32.71
N SER A 71 -1.40 -23.19 33.24
CA SER A 71 -2.69 -23.85 32.97
C SER A 71 -3.91 -23.06 33.42
N ASP A 72 -3.77 -22.20 34.43
CA ASP A 72 -4.81 -21.28 34.91
C ASP A 72 -4.87 -19.97 34.10
N LEU A 73 -3.99 -19.80 33.10
CA LEU A 73 -3.89 -18.63 32.21
C LEU A 73 -3.49 -17.31 32.89
N LEU A 74 -3.16 -17.35 34.19
CA LEU A 74 -2.86 -16.17 34.99
C LEU A 74 -1.41 -15.69 34.85
N LYS A 75 -0.46 -16.61 34.66
CA LYS A 75 0.96 -16.31 34.51
C LYS A 75 1.42 -16.53 33.08
N THR A 76 2.19 -15.57 32.56
CA THR A 76 2.87 -15.69 31.27
C THR A 76 4.33 -16.05 31.52
N PHE A 77 4.81 -17.07 30.83
CA PHE A 77 6.16 -17.60 30.93
C PHE A 77 6.99 -17.27 29.67
N PRO A 78 8.32 -17.38 29.75
CA PRO A 78 9.18 -17.37 28.57
C PRO A 78 8.80 -18.48 27.57
N VAL A 79 9.05 -18.23 26.29
CA VAL A 79 8.78 -19.15 25.16
C VAL A 79 9.38 -20.54 25.40
N THR A 80 10.54 -20.62 26.06
CA THR A 80 11.29 -21.86 26.35
C THR A 80 10.58 -22.82 27.32
N GLN A 81 9.57 -22.35 28.06
CA GLN A 81 8.83 -23.18 29.02
C GLN A 81 7.73 -24.03 28.34
N CYS A 82 7.34 -23.67 27.11
CA CYS A 82 6.37 -24.43 26.33
C CYS A 82 7.09 -25.22 25.21
N GLN A 83 6.56 -26.39 24.84
CA GLN A 83 7.13 -27.25 23.80
C GLN A 83 6.99 -26.61 22.41
N GLU A 84 8.10 -26.36 21.71
CA GLU A 84 8.11 -25.65 20.42
C GLU A 84 7.34 -26.42 19.34
N GLU A 85 7.29 -27.76 19.38
CA GLU A 85 6.56 -28.60 18.42
C GLU A 85 5.05 -28.36 18.46
N SER A 86 4.54 -27.94 19.62
CA SER A 86 3.12 -27.64 19.83
C SER A 86 2.78 -26.16 19.57
N LYS A 87 3.76 -25.34 19.18
CA LYS A 87 3.58 -23.90 19.01
C LYS A 87 2.68 -23.59 17.82
N PRO A 88 1.55 -22.90 18.05
CA PRO A 88 0.68 -22.48 16.97
C PRO A 88 1.38 -21.50 16.02
N PRO A 89 0.99 -21.46 14.72
CA PRO A 89 1.58 -20.52 13.77
C PRO A 89 1.31 -19.07 14.18
N VAL A 90 2.36 -18.24 14.12
CA VAL A 90 2.31 -16.80 14.41
C VAL A 90 1.87 -16.00 13.17
N ARG A 91 2.01 -16.59 11.98
CA ARG A 91 1.73 -15.95 10.68
C ARG A 91 1.04 -16.93 9.75
N ILE A 92 -0.06 -16.52 9.10
CA ILE A 92 -0.71 -17.30 8.06
C ILE A 92 -1.04 -16.44 6.84
N ARG A 93 -1.11 -17.09 5.67
CA ARG A 93 -1.52 -16.45 4.42
C ARG A 93 -3.01 -16.12 4.46
N CYS A 94 -3.37 -15.02 3.82
CA CYS A 94 -4.75 -14.63 3.57
C CYS A 94 -4.84 -14.04 2.16
N SER A 95 -6.01 -14.16 1.54
CA SER A 95 -6.28 -13.60 0.22
C SER A 95 -7.61 -12.87 0.28
N LEU A 96 -7.57 -11.56 0.13
CA LEU A 96 -8.76 -10.72 0.04
C LEU A 96 -9.15 -10.49 -1.42
N GLY A 97 -10.25 -9.76 -1.66
CA GLY A 97 -10.68 -9.39 -3.00
C GLY A 97 -9.58 -8.68 -3.81
N ARG A 98 -9.72 -8.63 -5.13
CA ARG A 98 -8.72 -7.99 -6.00
C ARG A 98 -8.46 -6.55 -5.56
N CYS A 99 -7.20 -6.14 -5.62
CA CYS A 99 -6.85 -4.76 -5.33
C CYS A 99 -7.45 -3.81 -6.38
N PRO A 100 -7.87 -2.60 -5.96
CA PRO A 100 -8.25 -1.57 -6.91
C PRO A 100 -7.11 -1.35 -7.92
N PRO A 101 -7.43 -1.16 -9.20
CA PRO A 101 -6.42 -0.90 -10.21
C PRO A 101 -5.70 0.42 -9.92
N PRO A 102 -4.45 0.56 -10.37
CA PRO A 102 -3.73 1.82 -10.32
C PRO A 102 -4.45 2.87 -11.19
N ARG A 103 -4.33 4.15 -10.81
CA ARG A 103 -5.01 5.26 -11.50
C ARG A 103 -4.07 6.42 -11.78
N TRP A 104 -4.35 7.11 -12.88
CA TRP A 104 -3.72 8.39 -13.18
C TRP A 104 -4.23 9.46 -12.22
N VAL A 105 -3.30 10.24 -11.68
CA VAL A 105 -3.57 11.41 -10.86
C VAL A 105 -2.92 12.60 -11.53
N THR A 106 -3.69 13.67 -11.67
CA THR A 106 -3.23 14.91 -12.28
C THR A 106 -3.07 15.99 -11.22
N GLY A 107 -1.99 16.74 -11.28
CA GLY A 107 -1.89 18.02 -10.57
C GLY A 107 -2.68 19.11 -11.26
N ASP A 108 -2.65 20.29 -10.66
CA ASP A 108 -3.21 21.50 -11.25
C ASP A 108 -2.41 21.91 -12.50
N TRP A 109 -3.08 22.65 -13.39
CA TRP A 109 -2.41 23.28 -14.50
C TRP A 109 -1.49 24.39 -13.99
N GLY A 110 -0.25 24.39 -14.49
CA GLY A 110 0.68 25.48 -14.31
C GLY A 110 0.23 26.75 -15.05
N GLN A 111 0.98 27.82 -14.88
CA GLN A 111 0.71 29.08 -15.55
C GLN A 111 0.80 28.93 -17.08
N CYS A 112 -0.04 29.69 -17.80
CA CYS A 112 0.05 29.77 -19.25
C CYS A 112 1.41 30.35 -19.67
N SER A 113 2.06 29.72 -20.65
CA SER A 113 3.35 30.16 -21.17
C SER A 113 3.29 31.55 -21.83
N ALA A 114 2.10 31.95 -22.30
CA ALA A 114 1.85 33.26 -22.88
C ALA A 114 1.19 34.17 -21.83
N GLN A 115 1.72 35.37 -21.67
CA GLN A 115 1.10 36.41 -20.84
C GLN A 115 -0.17 36.97 -21.50
N CYS A 116 -0.22 36.97 -22.82
CA CYS A 116 -1.35 37.44 -23.62
C CYS A 116 -1.55 36.54 -24.86
N GLY A 117 -2.79 36.31 -25.27
CA GLY A 117 -3.11 35.46 -26.42
C GLY A 117 -2.84 33.97 -26.18
N LEU A 118 -2.60 33.22 -27.26
CA LEU A 118 -2.50 31.75 -27.20
C LEU A 118 -1.14 31.29 -26.63
N GLY A 119 -1.20 30.42 -25.63
CA GLY A 119 -0.04 29.76 -25.03
C GLY A 119 -0.29 28.28 -24.72
N GLN A 120 0.65 27.69 -24.00
CA GLN A 120 0.54 26.31 -23.49
C GLN A 120 0.74 26.29 -21.98
N GLN A 121 0.04 25.39 -21.31
CA GLN A 121 0.23 25.11 -19.90
C GLN A 121 0.51 23.62 -19.70
N MET A 122 1.31 23.31 -18.68
CA MET A 122 1.69 21.94 -18.33
C MET A 122 1.13 21.58 -16.97
N ARG A 123 0.85 20.29 -16.75
CA ARG A 123 0.51 19.74 -15.43
C ARG A 123 1.25 18.44 -15.17
N THR A 124 1.35 18.08 -13.90
CA THR A 124 1.86 16.77 -13.51
C THR A 124 0.82 15.70 -13.81
N VAL A 125 1.28 14.57 -14.36
CA VAL A 125 0.45 13.39 -14.61
C VAL A 125 1.26 12.18 -14.15
N GLN A 126 0.83 11.56 -13.07
CA GLN A 126 1.54 10.45 -12.43
C GLN A 126 0.57 9.29 -12.18
N CYS A 127 1.07 8.08 -12.35
CA CYS A 127 0.30 6.88 -12.04
C CYS A 127 0.56 6.47 -10.59
N PHE A 128 -0.51 6.22 -9.85
CA PHE A 128 -0.45 5.78 -8.46
C PHE A 128 -1.20 4.48 -8.27
N SER A 129 -0.63 3.58 -7.47
CA SER A 129 -1.30 2.39 -6.96
C SER A 129 -2.36 2.76 -5.91
N TYR A 130 -3.20 1.79 -5.54
CA TYR A 130 -4.21 1.99 -4.50
C TYR A 130 -3.64 2.34 -3.12
N THR A 131 -2.36 2.04 -2.86
CA THR A 131 -1.65 2.42 -1.62
C THR A 131 -1.07 3.83 -1.66
N GLY A 132 -1.23 4.55 -2.78
CA GLY A 132 -0.65 5.88 -2.98
C GLY A 132 0.83 5.87 -3.36
N GLN A 133 1.40 4.71 -3.68
CA GLN A 133 2.77 4.61 -4.19
C GLN A 133 2.79 4.82 -5.71
N ALA A 134 3.84 5.48 -6.21
CA ALA A 134 4.03 5.65 -7.66
C ALA A 134 4.09 4.28 -8.35
N SER A 135 3.41 4.17 -9.49
CA SER A 135 3.28 2.92 -10.25
C SER A 135 3.43 3.21 -11.75
N SER A 136 3.72 2.18 -12.54
CA SER A 136 3.73 2.20 -14.01
C SER A 136 2.69 1.26 -14.62
N GLU A 137 1.76 0.76 -13.81
CA GLU A 137 0.76 -0.24 -14.20
C GLU A 137 -0.54 0.40 -14.74
N CYS A 138 -0.62 1.73 -14.79
CA CYS A 138 -1.77 2.41 -15.36
C CYS A 138 -1.82 2.23 -16.89
N PRO A 139 -2.99 2.02 -17.50
CA PRO A 139 -3.12 1.98 -18.95
C PRO A 139 -2.76 3.35 -19.57
N GLU A 140 -1.80 3.37 -20.50
CA GLU A 140 -1.41 4.60 -21.21
C GLU A 140 -2.56 5.19 -22.06
N THR A 141 -3.52 4.36 -22.50
CA THR A 141 -4.71 4.82 -23.23
C THR A 141 -5.60 5.75 -22.41
N LEU A 142 -5.55 5.65 -21.08
CA LEU A 142 -6.30 6.49 -20.15
C LEU A 142 -5.46 7.65 -19.60
N ARG A 143 -4.22 7.82 -20.09
CA ARG A 143 -3.32 8.85 -19.58
C ARG A 143 -3.84 10.25 -19.95
N PRO A 144 -4.16 11.10 -18.95
CA PRO A 144 -4.59 12.46 -19.23
C PRO A 144 -3.49 13.28 -19.89
N PRO A 145 -3.82 14.32 -20.69
CA PRO A 145 -2.82 15.17 -21.31
C PRO A 145 -2.00 15.89 -20.24
N SER A 146 -0.68 15.88 -20.38
CA SER A 146 0.24 16.65 -19.53
C SER A 146 0.42 18.10 -20.00
N MET A 147 -0.08 18.42 -21.19
CA MET A 147 0.02 19.73 -21.83
C MET A 147 -1.31 20.07 -22.50
N GLN A 148 -1.75 21.31 -22.38
CA GLN A 148 -2.89 21.82 -23.13
C GLN A 148 -2.68 23.27 -23.57
N GLN A 149 -3.49 23.71 -24.51
CA GLN A 149 -3.56 25.12 -24.90
C GLN A 149 -4.28 25.94 -23.82
N CYS A 150 -3.85 27.19 -23.68
CA CYS A 150 -4.43 28.20 -22.79
C CYS A 150 -4.42 29.57 -23.49
N GLU A 151 -5.20 30.50 -22.96
CA GLU A 151 -5.26 31.87 -23.47
C GLU A 151 -5.02 32.86 -22.33
N GLY A 152 -3.97 33.68 -22.47
CA GLY A 152 -3.64 34.77 -21.57
C GLY A 152 -4.54 35.98 -21.85
N LYS A 153 -5.09 36.59 -20.79
CA LYS A 153 -5.93 37.78 -20.94
C LYS A 153 -5.07 38.96 -21.42
N CYS A 154 -5.46 39.56 -22.54
CA CYS A 154 -4.84 40.79 -23.03
C CYS A 154 -5.52 41.99 -22.36
N ASP A 155 -4.84 42.65 -21.42
CA ASP A 155 -5.25 44.00 -21.03
C ASP A 155 -4.75 44.98 -22.09
N ASN A 156 -5.70 45.60 -22.81
CA ASN A 156 -5.42 46.71 -23.75
C ASN A 156 -5.11 48.00 -22.98
N THR A 157 -4.19 47.96 -22.03
CA THR A 157 -3.58 49.15 -21.47
C THR A 157 -2.26 49.39 -22.21
N PRO A 158 -2.01 50.61 -22.72
CA PRO A 158 -0.76 50.91 -23.40
C PRO A 158 0.40 50.65 -22.42
N VAL A 159 1.16 49.59 -22.70
CA VAL A 159 2.41 49.28 -22.00
C VAL A 159 3.39 50.39 -22.38
N SER A 160 3.48 51.42 -21.54
CA SER A 160 4.59 52.35 -21.58
C SER A 160 5.83 51.62 -21.05
N ASN A 161 6.68 51.14 -21.98
CA ASN A 161 8.11 50.80 -21.82
C ASN A 161 8.45 49.82 -20.69
N THR A 162 9.27 48.78 -20.79
CA THR A 162 10.44 48.38 -21.59
C THR A 162 10.77 47.03 -20.94
N GLU A 163 10.67 45.90 -21.61
CA GLU A 163 11.81 45.16 -22.15
C GLU A 163 11.24 44.10 -23.10
N ALA A 164 11.23 44.39 -24.40
CA ALA A 164 11.13 43.33 -25.37
C ALA A 164 12.44 42.54 -25.31
N ILE A 165 12.42 41.33 -24.77
CA ILE A 165 13.50 40.36 -24.96
C ILE A 165 13.42 39.96 -26.44
N SER A 166 14.02 40.78 -27.31
CA SER A 166 14.29 40.39 -28.67
C SER A 166 15.50 39.48 -28.65
N CYS A 167 15.36 38.25 -29.14
CA CYS A 167 16.51 37.42 -29.50
C CYS A 167 17.22 38.10 -30.67
N HIS A 168 18.23 38.91 -30.36
CA HIS A 168 19.05 39.54 -31.37
C HIS A 168 19.98 38.47 -31.95
N ASN A 169 19.69 37.99 -33.17
CA ASN A 169 20.65 37.21 -33.95
C ASN A 169 21.80 38.14 -34.36
N SER A 170 22.73 38.35 -33.44
CA SER A 170 24.03 38.92 -33.77
C SER A 170 24.94 37.77 -34.16
N ALA A 171 25.15 37.61 -35.46
CA ALA A 171 26.26 36.84 -35.98
C ALA A 171 27.56 37.58 -35.63
N ALA A 172 28.12 37.32 -34.45
CA ALA A 172 29.46 37.76 -34.10
C ALA A 172 30.43 36.63 -34.43
N GLN A 173 31.24 36.85 -35.45
CA GLN A 173 32.48 36.14 -35.70
C GLN A 173 33.42 36.36 -34.51
N THR A 174 34.25 35.35 -34.21
CA THR A 174 35.31 35.27 -33.18
C THR A 174 34.86 34.76 -31.80
N GLY A 175 35.67 33.86 -31.25
CA GLY A 175 35.25 32.83 -30.30
C GLY A 175 35.49 33.10 -28.81
N LEU A 176 35.06 32.07 -28.05
CA LEU A 176 35.09 31.84 -26.59
C LEU A 176 33.94 32.45 -25.77
N PRO A 177 33.53 31.78 -24.66
CA PRO A 177 32.13 31.53 -24.37
C PRO A 177 31.55 32.54 -23.37
N LEU A 178 30.42 33.14 -23.73
CA LEU A 178 29.61 33.89 -22.78
C LEU A 178 28.64 32.94 -22.08
N ARG A 179 28.66 33.02 -20.75
CA ARG A 179 27.90 32.22 -19.81
C ARG A 179 26.40 32.58 -19.95
N CYS A 180 25.64 31.77 -20.68
CA CYS A 180 24.19 31.91 -20.73
C CYS A 180 23.57 31.47 -19.40
N GLN A 181 23.31 32.43 -18.52
CA GLN A 181 22.41 32.25 -17.40
C GLN A 181 20.98 32.43 -17.93
N LEU A 182 20.17 31.38 -17.81
CA LEU A 182 18.82 31.18 -18.35
C LEU A 182 18.75 30.75 -19.82
N CYS A 183 18.93 29.45 -20.05
CA CYS A 183 18.56 28.78 -21.30
C CYS A 183 17.04 28.80 -21.49
N CYS A 184 16.59 29.49 -22.54
CA CYS A 184 15.28 29.25 -23.15
C CYS A 184 15.25 27.79 -23.65
N PHE A 185 14.35 26.98 -23.09
CA PHE A 185 14.12 25.58 -23.47
C PHE A 185 13.59 25.37 -24.90
N HIS A 186 13.52 26.43 -25.73
CA HIS A 186 12.83 26.43 -27.01
C HIS A 186 13.69 26.15 -28.26
N CYS A 187 14.98 25.83 -28.13
CA CYS A 187 15.83 25.51 -29.29
C CYS A 187 16.12 24.02 -29.54
N CYS A 188 15.49 23.07 -28.82
CA CYS A 188 15.78 21.64 -28.98
C CYS A 188 14.57 20.75 -29.30
N ASN A 189 13.75 21.11 -30.29
CA ASN A 189 12.83 20.11 -30.89
C ASN A 189 12.58 20.37 -32.39
N HIS A 190 13.54 19.97 -33.22
CA HIS A 190 13.30 19.65 -34.63
C HIS A 190 13.37 18.13 -34.81
N PRO A 191 12.29 17.44 -35.20
CA PRO A 191 12.26 15.97 -35.30
C PRO A 191 12.85 15.40 -36.60
N TYR A 192 13.68 16.15 -37.33
CA TYR A 192 14.28 15.66 -38.59
C TYR A 192 15.66 16.27 -38.86
N LYS A 193 16.71 15.88 -38.13
CA LYS A 193 18.09 15.97 -38.63
C LYS A 193 18.92 14.78 -38.17
N ALA A 194 19.52 14.13 -39.16
CA ALA A 194 20.27 12.89 -39.07
C ALA A 194 21.45 12.95 -38.10
N PHE A 195 21.71 11.83 -37.42
CA PHE A 195 22.93 11.61 -36.64
C PHE A 195 24.12 11.46 -37.60
N ALA A 196 25.12 12.33 -37.46
CA ALA A 196 26.45 12.09 -38.03
C ALA A 196 27.24 11.22 -37.05
N THR A 197 27.53 9.99 -37.43
CA THR A 197 28.49 9.10 -36.77
C THR A 197 29.90 9.61 -37.05
N ILE A 198 30.67 9.93 -36.00
CA ILE A 198 32.12 10.03 -36.11
C ILE A 198 32.69 8.66 -35.78
N HIS A 199 33.11 7.95 -36.83
CA HIS A 199 34.13 6.91 -36.73
C HIS A 199 35.50 7.59 -36.66
N GLU A 200 36.48 6.88 -36.06
CA GLU A 200 37.94 7.06 -36.18
C GLU A 200 38.62 8.10 -35.24
N TRP A 201 39.83 7.92 -34.65
CA TRP A 201 40.82 6.83 -34.48
C TRP A 201 41.56 7.11 -33.15
N VAL A 202 41.87 6.09 -32.35
CA VAL A 202 43.12 5.98 -31.56
C VAL A 202 43.63 4.55 -31.73
#